data_AF-A0A7J7MAA8-F1
#
_entry.id   AF-A0A7J7MAA8-F1
#
_cell.length_a   1.000
_cell.length_b   1.000
_cell.length_c   1.000
_cell.angle_alpha   90.00
_cell.angle_beta   90.00
_cell.angle_gamma   90.00
#
_symmetry.space_group_name_H-M   'P 1'
#
loop_
_entity.id
_entity.type
_entity.pdbx_description
1 polymer ?
#
loop_
_entity_poly.entity_id
_entity_poly.type
_entity_poly.pdbx_seq_one_letter_code
_entity_poly.pdbx_strand_id
1 'polypeptide(L)'
;TDISHPLLDDCWAELTRDHKGNLVAKKFTFPSGIRALADYVHSKGLKLGIYSDAGYFTCSNTMSGLLGHEEQDAKTLASWGIDYLKYDNCNNGEIKPTTR
;
A
#
# COMPACT_ATOMS: atom_id res chain seq x y z
N THR A 1 -11.60 16.22 -17.93
CA THR A 1 -12.34 14.99 -17.58
C THR A 1 -11.86 14.56 -16.21
N ASP A 2 -12.77 14.55 -15.24
CA ASP A 2 -12.44 14.23 -13.84
C ASP A 2 -12.14 12.73 -13.75
N ILE A 3 -10.86 12.37 -13.61
CA ILE A 3 -10.46 10.97 -13.44
C ILE A 3 -10.85 10.60 -12.01
N SER A 4 -11.80 9.68 -11.85
CA SER A 4 -12.13 9.12 -10.54
C SER A 4 -11.03 8.14 -10.11
N HIS A 5 -10.57 8.30 -8.88
CA HIS A 5 -9.45 7.54 -8.31
C HIS A 5 -9.98 6.60 -7.21
N PRO A 6 -10.41 5.37 -7.54
CA PRO A 6 -10.64 4.37 -6.52
C PRO A 6 -9.36 4.21 -5.67
N LEU A 7 -9.53 4.26 -4.35
CA LEU A 7 -8.48 4.14 -3.36
C LEU A 7 -8.78 2.94 -2.48
N LEU A 8 -7.85 1.99 -2.39
CA LEU A 8 -7.87 0.99 -1.34
C LEU A 8 -7.37 1.63 -0.05
N ASP A 9 -8.24 1.72 0.94
CA ASP A 9 -7.86 2.16 2.28
C ASP A 9 -7.23 1.01 3.08
N ASP A 10 -7.05 1.18 4.40
CA ASP A 10 -6.43 0.19 5.29
C ASP A 10 -7.07 -1.22 5.17
N CYS A 11 -6.37 -2.22 5.72
CA CYS A 11 -6.80 -3.63 5.81
C CYS A 11 -6.72 -4.45 4.51
N TRP A 12 -6.06 -3.97 3.45
CA TRP A 12 -5.90 -4.69 2.18
C TRP A 12 -4.78 -5.74 2.20
N ALA A 13 -3.78 -5.58 3.06
CA ALA A 13 -2.60 -6.44 3.16
C ALA A 13 -2.66 -7.40 4.36
N GLU A 14 -1.87 -8.47 4.30
CA GLU A 14 -1.61 -9.37 5.42
C GLU A 14 -0.85 -8.63 6.54
N LEU A 15 -0.98 -9.13 7.78
CA LEU A 15 -0.27 -8.55 8.92
C LEU A 15 1.25 -8.64 8.74
N THR A 16 1.71 -9.77 8.21
CA THR A 16 3.14 -10.07 8.07
C THR A 16 3.61 -9.94 6.63
N ARG A 17 4.81 -9.39 6.48
CA ARG A 17 5.56 -9.36 5.22
C ARG A 17 6.00 -10.77 4.81
N ASP A 18 6.32 -10.94 3.53
CA ASP A 18 6.91 -12.19 3.04
C ASP A 18 8.36 -12.37 3.53
N HIS A 19 8.97 -13.52 3.21
CA HIS A 19 10.35 -13.85 3.58
C HIS A 19 11.42 -12.92 2.98
N LYS A 20 11.06 -12.07 2.01
CA LYS A 20 11.93 -11.04 1.41
C LYS A 20 11.61 -9.64 1.94
N GLY A 21 10.68 -9.51 2.88
CA GLY A 21 10.25 -8.24 3.45
C GLY A 21 9.22 -7.48 2.62
N ASN A 22 8.62 -8.07 1.59
CA ASN A 22 7.59 -7.38 0.79
C ASN A 22 6.22 -7.42 1.44
N LEU A 23 5.41 -6.40 1.17
CA LEU A 23 3.98 -6.40 1.47
C LEU A 23 3.27 -7.54 0.73
N VAL A 24 2.30 -8.18 1.39
CA VAL A 24 1.51 -9.28 0.84
C VAL A 24 0.05 -8.87 0.87
N ALA A 25 -0.63 -8.91 -0.28
CA ALA A 25 -2.07 -8.66 -0.33
C ALA A 25 -2.84 -9.80 0.36
N LYS A 26 -3.97 -9.49 1.03
CA LYS A 26 -4.81 -10.53 1.64
C LYS A 26 -5.28 -11.52 0.61
N LYS A 27 -4.84 -12.78 0.71
CA LYS A 27 -5.08 -13.79 -0.35
C LYS A 27 -6.56 -14.11 -0.57
N PHE A 28 -7.36 -14.09 0.50
CA PHE A 28 -8.79 -14.36 0.41
C PHE A 28 -9.58 -13.18 -0.17
N THR A 29 -9.12 -11.94 0.05
CA THR A 29 -9.77 -10.72 -0.44
C THR A 29 -9.33 -10.40 -1.86
N PHE A 30 -8.04 -10.57 -2.15
CA PHE A 30 -7.40 -10.31 -3.44
C PHE A 30 -6.76 -11.59 -3.98
N PRO A 31 -7.56 -12.60 -4.38
CA PRO A 31 -7.03 -13.90 -4.83
C PRO A 31 -6.16 -13.78 -6.10
N SER A 32 -6.41 -12.76 -6.92
CA SER A 32 -5.59 -12.45 -8.11
C SER A 32 -4.48 -11.42 -7.83
N GLY A 33 -4.35 -10.95 -6.59
CA GLY A 33 -3.40 -9.92 -6.18
C GLY A 33 -3.77 -8.50 -6.64
N ILE A 34 -3.01 -7.53 -6.13
CA ILE A 34 -3.25 -6.09 -6.39
C ILE A 34 -2.91 -5.69 -7.83
N ARG A 35 -1.88 -6.30 -8.44
CA ARG A 35 -1.53 -6.01 -9.83
C ARG A 35 -2.68 -6.30 -10.80
N ALA A 36 -3.37 -7.44 -10.63
CA ALA A 36 -4.52 -7.76 -11.46
C ALA A 36 -5.67 -6.75 -11.27
N LEU A 37 -5.85 -6.24 -10.05
CA LEU A 37 -6.82 -5.19 -9.78
C LEU A 37 -6.42 -3.86 -10.44
N ALA A 38 -5.14 -3.48 -10.37
CA ALA A 38 -4.61 -2.29 -11.04
C ALA A 38 -4.81 -2.38 -12.55
N ASP A 39 -4.39 -3.49 -13.17
CA ASP A 39 -4.58 -3.76 -14.61
C ASP A 39 -6.07 -3.63 -15.00
N TYR A 40 -6.98 -4.15 -14.18
CA TYR A 40 -8.43 -4.01 -14.40
C TYR A 40 -8.90 -2.55 -14.31
N VAL A 41 -8.50 -1.82 -13.26
CA VAL A 41 -8.86 -0.40 -13.06
C VAL A 41 -8.33 0.45 -14.22
N HIS A 42 -7.09 0.23 -14.65
CA HIS A 42 -6.47 0.90 -15.79
C HIS A 42 -7.19 0.59 -17.10
N SER A 43 -7.68 -0.64 -17.30
CA SER A 43 -8.50 -1.00 -18.47
C SER A 43 -9.81 -0.21 -18.58
N LYS A 44 -10.26 0.41 -17.47
CA LYS A 44 -11.42 1.30 -17.44
C LYS A 44 -11.06 2.78 -17.63
N GLY A 45 -9.79 3.09 -17.90
CA GLY A 45 -9.30 4.47 -18.01
C GLY A 45 -9.22 5.20 -16.68
N LEU A 46 -9.22 4.45 -15.57
CA LEU A 46 -9.10 4.98 -14.21
C LEU A 46 -7.69 4.76 -13.66
N LYS A 47 -7.40 5.34 -12.51
CA LYS A 47 -6.15 5.17 -11.76
C LYS A 47 -6.44 4.58 -10.38
N LEU A 48 -5.52 3.78 -9.85
CA LEU A 48 -5.69 3.09 -8.56
C LEU A 48 -4.77 3.67 -7.49
N GLY A 49 -5.37 4.11 -6.38
CA GLY A 49 -4.64 4.44 -5.17
C GLY A 49 -4.57 3.26 -4.19
N ILE A 50 -3.57 3.28 -3.31
CA ILE A 50 -3.44 2.35 -2.18
C ILE A 50 -3.08 3.09 -0.89
N TYR A 51 -3.35 2.46 0.25
CA TYR A 51 -3.04 2.97 1.58
C TYR A 51 -1.81 2.32 2.19
N SER A 52 -1.05 3.11 2.93
CA SER A 52 -0.13 2.62 3.95
C SER A 52 0.14 3.68 5.03
N ASP A 53 1.12 3.42 5.89
CA ASP A 53 1.42 4.21 7.09
C ASP A 53 2.93 4.41 7.27
N ALA A 54 3.32 5.57 7.79
CA ALA A 54 4.69 5.95 8.16
C ALA A 54 5.18 5.35 9.49
N GLY A 55 4.41 4.48 10.13
CA GLY A 55 4.83 3.69 11.28
C GLY A 55 5.14 2.22 11.00
N TYR A 56 5.31 1.46 12.08
CA TYR A 56 5.57 0.01 12.04
C TYR A 56 4.33 -0.80 11.67
N PHE A 57 3.15 -0.32 12.05
CA PHE A 57 1.85 -0.91 11.75
C PHE A 57 0.88 0.20 11.33
N THR A 58 -0.10 -0.13 10.51
CA THR A 58 -1.14 0.82 10.14
C THR A 58 -2.05 1.16 11.31
N CYS A 59 -2.87 2.23 11.18
CA CYS A 59 -3.78 2.66 12.24
C CYS A 59 -4.73 1.55 12.73
N SER A 60 -5.16 0.63 11.87
CA SER A 60 -5.99 -0.53 12.28
C SER A 60 -5.19 -1.63 13.01
N ASN A 61 -3.86 -1.58 12.98
CA ASN A 61 -2.95 -2.63 13.44
C ASN A 61 -3.15 -3.99 12.73
N THR A 62 -3.76 -4.01 11.55
CA THR A 62 -4.05 -5.25 10.81
C THR A 62 -3.10 -5.54 9.66
N MET A 63 -2.25 -4.57 9.29
CA MET A 63 -1.19 -4.73 8.31
C MET A 63 0.08 -3.97 8.73
N SER A 64 1.22 -4.41 8.19
CA SER A 64 2.51 -3.73 8.37
C SER A 64 2.50 -2.32 7.76
N GLY A 65 3.07 -1.34 8.45
CA GLY A 65 3.39 -0.02 7.88
C GLY A 65 4.72 -0.05 7.11
N LEU A 66 5.12 1.07 6.50
CA LEU A 66 6.30 1.14 5.61
C LEU A 66 7.60 1.56 6.29
N LEU A 67 7.57 1.91 7.58
CA LEU A 67 8.74 2.47 8.25
C LEU A 67 9.96 1.53 8.15
N GLY A 68 11.06 2.06 7.58
CA GLY A 68 12.30 1.30 7.34
C GLY A 68 12.31 0.44 6.07
N HIS A 69 11.21 0.38 5.32
CA HIS A 69 11.04 -0.37 4.07
C HIS A 69 10.58 0.52 2.91
N GLU A 70 10.62 1.85 3.05
CA GLU A 70 9.92 2.78 2.16
C GLU A 70 10.35 2.64 0.69
N GLU A 71 11.65 2.48 0.43
CA GLU A 71 12.16 2.31 -0.93
C GLU A 71 11.76 0.96 -1.55
N GLN A 72 11.83 -0.12 -0.77
CA GLN A 72 11.42 -1.45 -1.19
C GLN A 72 9.91 -1.49 -1.48
N ASP A 73 9.11 -0.86 -0.62
CA ASP A 73 7.67 -0.82 -0.74
C ASP A 73 7.24 0.08 -1.89
N ALA A 74 7.87 1.23 -2.08
CA ALA A 74 7.64 2.07 -3.26
C ALA A 74 7.90 1.31 -4.57
N LYS A 75 8.99 0.53 -4.65
CA LYS A 75 9.26 -0.35 -5.81
C LYS A 75 8.21 -1.44 -5.97
N THR A 76 7.76 -2.04 -4.87
CA THR A 76 6.71 -3.07 -4.88
C THR A 76 5.39 -2.50 -5.40
N LEU A 77 4.94 -1.37 -4.86
CA LEU A 77 3.71 -0.68 -5.27
C LEU A 77 3.77 -0.23 -6.72
N ALA A 78 4.90 0.33 -7.16
CA ALA A 78 5.11 0.70 -8.56
C ALA A 78 5.06 -0.53 -9.49
N SER A 79 5.63 -1.67 -9.08
CA SER A 79 5.59 -2.91 -9.85
C SER A 79 4.17 -3.49 -10.01
N TRP A 80 3.26 -3.14 -9.10
CA TRP A 80 1.85 -3.50 -9.19
C TRP A 80 1.00 -2.49 -9.97
N GLY A 81 1.56 -1.36 -10.38
CA GLY A 81 0.84 -0.33 -11.13
C GLY A 81 0.01 0.61 -10.26
N ILE A 82 0.40 0.83 -9.00
CA ILE A 82 -0.26 1.83 -8.14
C ILE A 82 0.08 3.26 -8.58
N ASP A 83 -0.93 4.11 -8.64
CA ASP A 83 -0.81 5.50 -9.11
C ASP A 83 -0.73 6.52 -7.95
N TYR A 84 -1.33 6.20 -6.80
CA TYR A 84 -1.40 7.10 -5.64
C TYR A 84 -1.17 6.33 -4.33
N LEU A 85 -0.50 6.97 -3.38
CA LEU A 85 -0.33 6.45 -2.02
C LEU A 85 -0.99 7.41 -1.03
N LYS A 86 -2.00 6.93 -0.31
CA LYS A 86 -2.43 7.55 0.96
C LYS A 86 -1.47 7.07 2.04
N TYR A 87 -0.80 8.01 2.71
CA TYR A 87 0.25 7.71 3.67
C TYR A 87 -0.06 8.33 5.04
N ASP A 88 -0.54 7.49 5.95
CA ASP A 88 -0.90 7.88 7.31
C ASP A 88 0.32 7.88 8.24
N ASN A 89 0.13 8.17 9.53
CA ASN A 89 1.25 8.33 10.47
C ASN A 89 0.98 7.75 11.88
N CYS A 90 0.24 6.65 11.98
CA CYS A 90 0.04 5.92 13.24
C CYS A 90 1.27 5.08 13.59
N ASN A 91 1.41 4.65 14.86
CA ASN A 91 2.47 3.73 15.30
C ASN A 91 3.92 4.11 14.86
N ASN A 92 4.22 5.41 14.76
CA ASN A 92 5.47 5.94 14.23
C ASN A 92 6.62 6.01 15.25
N GLY A 93 6.41 5.49 16.47
CA GLY A 93 7.41 5.51 17.54
C GLY A 93 7.86 6.92 17.95
N GLU A 94 7.03 7.94 17.70
CA GLU A 94 7.35 9.36 17.92
C GLU A 94 8.62 9.84 17.17
N ILE A 95 8.96 9.17 16.07
CA ILE A 95 10.11 9.52 15.25
C ILE A 95 9.82 10.87 14.56
N LYS A 96 10.80 11.78 14.63
CA LYS A 96 10.69 13.08 13.97
C LYS A 96 10.83 12.91 12.45
N PRO A 97 10.11 13.73 11.65
CA PRO A 97 10.31 13.76 10.21
C PRO A 97 11.79 13.97 9.86
N THR A 98 12.30 13.17 8.94
CA THR A 98 13.65 13.34 8.39
C THR A 98 13.56 14.16 7.11
N THR A 99 14.47 15.11 6.94
CA THR A 99 14.65 15.78 5.65
C THR A 99 15.46 14.84 4.76
N ARG A 100 14.89 14.38 3.65
CA ARG A 100 15.56 13.52 2.66
C ARG A 100 15.66 14.24 1.33
#